data_AF-A0A7K5MXE8-F1
#
_entry.id   AF-A0A7K5MXE8-F1
#
_cell.length_a   1.000
_cell.length_b   1.000
_cell.length_c   1.000
_cell.angle_alpha   90.00
_cell.angle_beta   90.00
_cell.angle_gamma   90.00
#
_symmetry.space_group_name_H-M   'P 1'
#
loop_
_entity.id
_entity.type
_entity.pdbx_description
1 polymer ?
#
loop_
_entity_poly.entity_id
_entity_poly.type
_entity_poly.pdbx_seq_one_letter_code
_entity_poly.pdbx_strand_id
1 'polypeptide(L)'
;PSKLSILNTCTPSQLEGLCSFLQLSTCPEPSLVRFCSWLLPLSPALSHTSAAILAQQLFLRRVLALTQPPSRLLVAALTSFCSKYSHPLCRVLVAAVLQGPGEGVQ
;
A
#
# COMPACT_ATOMS: atom_id res chain seq x y z
N PRO A 1 -10.12 2.63 -13.94
CA PRO A 1 -9.13 2.91 -15.01
C PRO A 1 -8.60 1.61 -15.61
N SER A 2 -8.84 1.37 -16.90
CA SER A 2 -8.43 0.14 -17.61
C SER A 2 -6.92 -0.14 -17.53
N LYS A 3 -6.08 0.88 -17.31
CA LYS A 3 -4.63 0.74 -17.15
C LYS A 3 -4.19 0.07 -15.84
N LEU A 4 -5.04 0.02 -14.80
CA LEU A 4 -4.67 -0.60 -13.52
C LEU A 4 -4.67 -2.13 -13.57
N SER A 5 -5.24 -2.74 -14.63
CA SER A 5 -5.15 -4.19 -14.82
C SER A 5 -3.72 -4.67 -15.01
N ILE A 6 -2.79 -3.80 -15.43
CA ILE A 6 -1.37 -4.11 -15.54
C ILE A 6 -0.78 -4.61 -14.21
N LEU A 7 -1.33 -4.18 -13.07
CA LEU A 7 -0.89 -4.61 -11.75
C LEU A 7 -1.13 -6.11 -11.52
N ASN A 8 -2.10 -6.71 -12.22
CA ASN A 8 -2.35 -8.16 -12.19
C ASN A 8 -1.39 -8.96 -13.10
N THR A 9 -0.75 -8.29 -14.06
CA THR A 9 0.19 -8.94 -15.00
C THR A 9 1.65 -8.79 -14.59
N CYS A 10 1.95 -7.84 -13.69
CA CYS A 10 3.30 -7.64 -13.17
C CYS A 10 3.73 -8.81 -12.26
N THR A 11 4.96 -9.26 -12.43
CA THR A 11 5.66 -10.04 -11.40
C THR A 11 5.92 -9.18 -10.15
N PRO A 12 6.18 -9.77 -8.97
CA PRO A 12 6.52 -9.03 -7.75
C PRO A 12 7.60 -7.96 -7.95
N SER A 13 8.73 -8.32 -8.58
CA SER A 13 9.84 -7.39 -8.81
C SER A 13 9.48 -6.26 -9.79
N GLN A 14 8.69 -6.55 -10.82
CA GLN A 14 8.18 -5.51 -11.74
C GLN A 14 7.23 -4.56 -11.03
N LEU A 15 6.40 -5.09 -10.12
CA LEU A 15 5.46 -4.28 -9.36
C LEU A 15 6.20 -3.36 -8.38
N GLU A 16 7.22 -3.85 -7.70
CA GLU A 16 8.11 -3.02 -6.86
C GLU A 16 8.78 -1.91 -7.68
N GLY A 17 9.35 -2.26 -8.84
CA GLY A 17 9.94 -1.30 -9.77
C GLY A 17 8.95 -0.24 -10.24
N LEU A 18 7.72 -0.64 -10.57
CA LEU A 18 6.63 0.28 -10.95
C LEU A 18 6.24 1.20 -9.79
N CYS A 19 6.15 0.68 -8.57
CA CYS A 19 5.85 1.48 -7.38
C CYS A 19 6.93 2.53 -7.11
N SER A 20 8.21 2.15 -7.28
CA SER A 20 9.34 3.06 -7.15
C SER A 20 9.33 4.12 -8.26
N PHE A 21 9.09 3.72 -9.51
CA PHE A 21 8.99 4.63 -10.66
C PHE A 21 7.88 5.68 -10.48
N LEU A 22 6.72 5.26 -9.96
CA LEU A 22 5.59 6.14 -9.66
C LEU A 22 5.74 6.89 -8.32
N GLN A 23 6.82 6.65 -7.58
CA GLN A 23 7.11 7.25 -6.27
C GLN A 23 5.93 7.13 -5.29
N LEU A 24 5.30 5.96 -5.24
CA LEU A 24 4.09 5.74 -4.44
C LEU A 24 4.31 5.95 -2.93
N SER A 25 5.53 5.71 -2.45
CA SER A 25 5.90 5.91 -1.04
C SER A 25 5.98 7.38 -0.61
N THR A 26 6.14 8.31 -1.56
CA THR A 26 6.25 9.75 -1.31
C THR A 26 5.12 10.56 -1.94
N CYS A 27 4.17 9.92 -2.62
CA CYS A 27 3.07 10.62 -3.28
C CYS A 27 2.17 11.39 -2.28
N PRO A 28 1.47 12.45 -2.70
CA PRO A 28 0.57 13.18 -1.81
C PRO A 28 -0.62 12.31 -1.35
N GLU A 29 -1.10 12.51 -0.12
CA GLU A 29 -2.23 11.74 0.44
C GLU A 29 -3.52 11.80 -0.41
N PRO A 30 -3.91 12.94 -1.03
CA PRO A 30 -5.05 12.95 -1.94
C PRO A 30 -4.90 11.99 -3.14
N SER A 31 -3.67 11.86 -3.66
CA SER A 31 -3.36 10.93 -4.74
C SER A 31 -3.42 9.49 -4.27
N LEU A 32 -2.95 9.22 -3.05
CA LEU A 32 -3.05 7.92 -2.39
C LEU A 32 -4.52 7.49 -2.21
N VAL A 33 -5.39 8.37 -1.71
CA VAL A 33 -6.84 8.10 -1.57
C VAL A 33 -7.45 7.75 -2.92
N ARG A 34 -7.15 8.53 -3.96
CA ARG A 34 -7.65 8.31 -5.32
C ARG A 34 -7.14 7.00 -5.92
N PHE A 35 -5.87 6.67 -5.68
CA PHE A 35 -5.30 5.41 -6.12
C PHE A 35 -6.02 4.23 -5.47
N CYS A 36 -6.25 4.27 -4.16
CA CYS A 36 -6.97 3.22 -3.43
C CYS A 36 -8.42 3.07 -3.93
N SER A 37 -9.11 4.18 -4.21
CA SER A 37 -10.48 4.11 -4.75
C SER A 37 -10.53 3.50 -6.15
N TRP A 38 -9.47 3.62 -6.95
CA TRP A 38 -9.37 2.96 -8.25
C TRP A 38 -9.06 1.46 -8.17
N LEU A 39 -8.44 0.99 -7.09
CA LEU A 39 -8.20 -0.44 -6.86
C LEU A 39 -9.46 -1.20 -6.45
N LEU A 40 -10.42 -0.51 -5.82
CA LEU A 40 -11.65 -1.10 -5.34
C LEU A 40 -12.48 -1.77 -6.45
N PRO A 41 -12.77 -1.11 -7.59
CA PRO A 41 -13.50 -1.73 -8.70
C PRO A 41 -12.62 -2.63 -9.59
N LEU A 42 -11.32 -2.82 -9.29
CA LEU A 42 -10.45 -3.63 -10.14
C LEU A 42 -10.90 -5.10 -10.15
N SER A 43 -11.15 -5.64 -11.34
CA SER A 43 -11.49 -7.05 -11.54
C SER A 43 -10.63 -7.63 -12.68
N PRO A 44 -9.94 -8.77 -12.47
CA PRO A 44 -9.86 -9.52 -11.22
C PRO A 44 -9.16 -8.73 -10.10
N ALA A 45 -9.46 -9.09 -8.85
CA ALA A 45 -8.78 -8.52 -7.69
C ALA A 45 -7.29 -8.87 -7.72
N LEU A 46 -6.47 -8.02 -7.10
CA LEU A 46 -5.04 -8.28 -6.98
C LEU A 46 -4.78 -9.57 -6.19
N SER A 47 -3.73 -10.29 -6.56
CA SER A 47 -3.20 -11.39 -5.75
C SER A 47 -2.81 -10.90 -4.36
N HIS A 48 -2.76 -11.82 -3.37
CA HIS A 48 -2.32 -11.50 -2.01
C HIS A 48 -0.92 -10.87 -2.01
N THR A 49 0.01 -11.42 -2.79
CA THR A 49 1.39 -10.92 -2.90
C THR A 49 1.45 -9.52 -3.51
N SER A 50 0.74 -9.28 -4.62
CA SER A 50 0.71 -7.96 -5.28
C SER A 50 0.08 -6.90 -4.37
N ALA A 51 -1.01 -7.26 -3.67
CA ALA A 51 -1.66 -6.37 -2.71
C ALA A 51 -0.75 -6.07 -1.52
N ALA A 52 0.05 -7.04 -1.03
CA ALA A 52 1.02 -6.82 0.04
C ALA A 52 2.14 -5.87 -0.38
N ILE A 53 2.67 -6.01 -1.60
CA ILE A 53 3.67 -5.10 -2.16
C ILE A 53 3.12 -3.67 -2.24
N LEU A 54 1.90 -3.51 -2.76
CA LEU A 54 1.25 -2.19 -2.79
C LEU A 54 1.02 -1.65 -1.37
N ALA A 55 0.55 -2.47 -0.44
CA ALA A 55 0.36 -2.06 0.95
C ALA A 55 1.66 -1.52 1.57
N GLN A 56 2.77 -2.22 1.33
CA GLN A 56 4.10 -1.80 1.78
C GLN A 56 4.51 -0.47 1.15
N GLN A 57 4.39 -0.35 -0.17
CA GLN A 57 4.83 0.84 -0.90
C GLN A 57 3.96 2.07 -0.61
N LEU A 58 2.66 1.88 -0.37
CA LEU A 58 1.71 2.96 -0.15
C LEU A 58 1.70 3.46 1.31
N PHE A 59 1.77 2.53 2.28
CA PHE A 59 1.43 2.84 3.67
C PHE A 59 2.57 2.64 4.66
N LEU A 60 3.47 1.67 4.45
CA LEU A 60 4.43 1.26 5.49
C LEU A 60 5.26 2.44 6.02
N ARG A 61 5.94 3.15 5.11
CA ARG A 61 6.78 4.30 5.46
C ARG A 61 5.98 5.40 6.16
N ARG A 62 4.73 5.63 5.73
CA ARG A 62 3.87 6.68 6.30
C ARG A 62 3.46 6.34 7.71
N VAL A 63 3.04 5.09 7.94
CA VAL A 63 2.61 4.59 9.25
C VAL A 63 3.77 4.58 10.23
N LEU A 64 4.95 4.10 9.83
CA LEU A 64 6.14 4.10 10.69
C LEU A 64 6.67 5.51 11.01
N ALA A 65 6.42 6.49 10.15
CA ALA A 65 6.82 7.88 10.36
C ALA A 65 5.82 8.71 11.20
N LEU A 66 4.69 8.12 11.64
CA LEU A 66 3.70 8.84 12.44
C LEU A 66 4.26 9.15 13.83
N THR A 67 4.42 10.45 14.13
CA THR A 67 4.72 10.96 15.47
C THR A 67 3.48 11.56 16.15
N GLN A 68 2.37 11.64 15.42
CA GLN A 68 1.08 12.20 15.82
C GLN A 68 -0.04 11.34 15.21
N PRO A 69 -1.30 11.48 15.65
CA PRO A 69 -2.43 10.80 15.03
C PRO A 69 -2.46 11.02 13.49
N PRO A 70 -2.78 9.97 12.71
CA PRO A 70 -2.78 10.07 11.26
C PRO A 70 -3.80 11.08 10.74
N SER A 71 -3.50 11.70 9.61
CA SER A 71 -4.42 12.61 8.94
C SER A 71 -5.71 11.87 8.52
N ARG A 72 -6.80 12.63 8.35
CA ARG A 72 -8.06 12.08 7.84
C ARG A 72 -7.90 11.43 6.45
N LEU A 73 -7.01 11.95 5.60
CA LEU A 73 -6.78 11.41 4.27
C LEU A 73 -6.02 10.08 4.33
N LEU A 74 -5.02 9.97 5.20
CA LEU A 74 -4.31 8.71 5.41
C LEU A 74 -5.25 7.62 5.94
N VAL A 75 -6.11 7.96 6.92
CA VAL A 75 -7.14 7.06 7.43
C VAL A 75 -8.11 6.65 6.32
N ALA A 76 -8.59 7.61 5.50
CA ALA A 76 -9.49 7.31 4.40
C ALA A 76 -8.87 6.36 3.36
N ALA A 77 -7.59 6.56 3.03
CA ALA A 77 -6.87 5.68 2.11
C ALA A 77 -6.70 4.27 2.68
N LEU A 78 -6.30 4.16 3.97
CA LEU A 78 -6.18 2.89 4.67
C LEU A 78 -7.51 2.13 4.67
N THR A 79 -8.60 2.78 5.09
CA THR A 79 -9.93 2.16 5.13
C THR A 79 -10.42 1.73 3.74
N SER A 80 -10.18 2.58 2.73
CA SER A 80 -10.51 2.26 1.33
C SER A 80 -9.77 1.01 0.85
N PHE A 81 -8.46 0.93 1.10
CA PHE A 81 -7.66 -0.24 0.73
C PHE A 81 -8.04 -1.50 1.54
N CYS A 82 -8.23 -1.36 2.85
CA CYS A 82 -8.68 -2.42 3.77
C CYS A 82 -9.98 -3.07 3.34
N SER A 83 -10.91 -2.31 2.77
CA SER A 83 -12.24 -2.82 2.41
C SER A 83 -12.19 -4.03 1.46
N LYS A 84 -11.09 -4.18 0.70
CA LYS A 84 -10.87 -5.29 -0.22
C LYS A 84 -9.61 -6.09 0.06
N TYR A 85 -8.58 -5.46 0.62
CA TYR A 85 -7.25 -6.05 0.83
C TYR A 85 -6.82 -6.00 2.30
N SER A 86 -7.76 -6.25 3.22
CA SER A 86 -7.52 -6.26 4.68
C SER A 86 -6.37 -7.17 5.06
N HIS A 87 -6.38 -8.44 4.64
CA HIS A 87 -5.37 -9.42 5.01
C HIS A 87 -3.95 -9.06 4.52
N PRO A 88 -3.72 -8.72 3.23
CA PRO A 88 -2.43 -8.20 2.77
C PRO A 88 -1.94 -6.97 3.55
N LEU A 89 -2.82 -6.02 3.84
CA LEU A 89 -2.46 -4.81 4.58
C LEU A 89 -2.06 -5.14 6.02
N CYS A 90 -2.88 -5.91 6.73
CA CYS A 90 -2.60 -6.30 8.11
C CYS A 90 -1.29 -7.07 8.21
N ARG A 91 -1.03 -8.02 7.29
CA ARG A 91 0.23 -8.77 7.26
C ARG A 91 1.45 -7.84 7.18
N VAL A 92 1.39 -6.79 6.38
CA VAL A 92 2.50 -5.84 6.21
C VAL A 92 2.61 -4.89 7.41
N LEU A 93 1.51 -4.22 7.77
CA LEU A 93 1.54 -3.16 8.77
C LEU A 93 1.67 -3.69 10.20
N VAL A 94 0.92 -4.75 10.55
CA VAL A 94 0.96 -5.30 11.91
C VAL A 94 2.33 -5.89 12.19
N ALA A 95 2.90 -6.66 11.25
CA ALA A 95 4.25 -7.21 11.41
C ALA A 95 5.28 -6.08 11.63
N ALA A 96 5.25 -5.05 10.80
CA ALA A 96 6.22 -3.95 10.90
C ALA A 96 6.05 -3.09 12.17
N VAL A 97 4.80 -2.83 12.59
CA VAL A 97 4.53 -2.07 13.82
C VAL A 97 4.98 -2.86 15.05
N LEU A 98 4.77 -4.18 15.07
CA LEU A 98 5.20 -5.03 16.18
C LEU A 98 6.71 -5.25 16.23
N GLN A 99 7.40 -5.26 15.09
CA GLN A 99 8.88 -5.36 15.04
C GLN A 99 9.58 -4.07 15.51
N GLY A 100 8.88 -2.93 15.52
CA GLY A 100 9.37 -1.66 16.05
C GLY A 100 10.60 -1.10 15.31
N PRO A 101 11.10 0.10 15.69
CA PRO A 101 12.33 0.68 15.11
C PRO A 101 13.63 -0.05 15.51
N GLY A 102 13.55 -1.28 16.04
CA GLY A 102 14.60 -1.92 16.82
C GLY A 102 15.22 -3.19 16.23
N GLU A 103 14.77 -3.70 15.09
CA GLU A 103 15.51 -4.75 14.37
C GLU A 103 16.28 -4.13 13.19
N GLY A 104 17.26 -3.31 13.55
CA GLY A 104 18.36 -3.02 12.65
C GLY A 104 19.27 -4.24 12.56
N VAL A 105 19.55 -4.65 11.32
CA VAL A 105 20.85 -5.19 10.87
C VAL A 105 21.44 -6.31 11.73
N GLN A 106 21.34 -7.54 11.22
CA GLN A 106 22.52 -8.36 11.00
C GLN A 106 22.50 -8.91 9.58
#